data_AF-A0A4S9WSI2-F1
#
_entry.id   AF-A0A4S9WSI2-F1
#
_cell.length_a   1.000
_cell.length_b   1.000
_cell.length_c   1.000
_cell.angle_alpha   90.00
_cell.angle_beta   90.00
_cell.angle_gamma   90.00
#
_symmetry.space_group_name_H-M   'P 1'
#
loop_
_entity.id
_entity.type
_entity.pdbx_description
1 polymer ?
#
loop_
_entity_poly.entity_id
_entity_poly.type
_entity_poly.pdbx_seq_one_letter_code
_entity_poly.pdbx_strand_id
1 'polypeptide(L)'
;MLSFISTLSRSLRICRPSSAAQPFVWLVRSTYSTSQHDPAQEAAHQQSLADEEAAKKAAKAAYARQRWATDSEYRQKQIESMKRYKRSSATRWKTLKYYKECNEGRRESVKQRVRESRRTNLVLRRSNALQEIIDKGSRWTKEGWTWRTHAPAPSSDRVEHCCTSCEKLRFRKLWWKELTSDQYMCNSCFASNFDLVVPQNVMGKMPLLFTSPTHPPPPPDLDEHKPEEEGRTNQEKKESNGEDKTTG
;
A
#
# COMPACT_ATOMS: atom_id res chain seq x y z
N MET A 1 7.99 -1.29 64.49
CA MET A 1 8.95 -1.71 65.54
C MET A 1 9.27 -3.18 65.30
N LEU A 2 10.55 -3.54 65.51
CA LEU A 2 11.15 -4.89 65.44
C LEU A 2 11.41 -5.40 64.02
N SER A 3 12.62 -5.19 63.47
CA SER A 3 13.90 -5.89 63.74
C SER A 3 14.03 -7.15 62.87
N PHE A 4 14.82 -7.12 61.80
CA PHE A 4 16.30 -7.24 61.69
C PHE A 4 16.73 -8.70 61.47
N ILE A 5 17.86 -8.83 60.76
CA ILE A 5 18.78 -9.99 60.68
C ILE A 5 18.44 -10.99 59.55
N SER A 6 19.10 -10.91 58.37
CA SER A 6 20.39 -11.60 58.03
C SER A 6 20.08 -12.87 57.21
N THR A 7 20.89 -13.43 56.32
CA THR A 7 22.32 -13.33 56.01
C THR A 7 22.53 -13.95 54.62
N LEU A 8 23.48 -13.40 53.88
CA LEU A 8 24.45 -14.07 52.98
C LEU A 8 24.26 -15.57 52.71
N SER A 9 24.22 -15.97 51.42
CA SER A 9 24.75 -17.28 51.02
C SER A 9 25.33 -17.31 49.61
N ARG A 10 26.66 -17.24 49.60
CA ARG A 10 27.58 -18.11 48.85
C ARG A 10 27.56 -18.06 47.32
N SER A 11 28.35 -17.11 46.84
CA SER A 11 29.24 -17.23 45.69
C SER A 11 29.98 -18.59 45.65
N LEU A 12 29.62 -19.44 44.69
CA LEU A 12 30.44 -20.59 44.30
C LEU A 12 31.53 -20.10 43.34
N ARG A 13 32.65 -19.61 43.91
CA ARG A 13 33.92 -19.54 43.18
C ARG A 13 34.48 -20.95 43.13
N ILE A 14 34.49 -21.54 41.95
CA ILE A 14 35.20 -22.78 41.67
C ILE A 14 36.70 -22.45 41.75
N CYS A 15 37.34 -22.91 42.83
CA CYS A 15 38.79 -22.92 42.96
C CYS A 15 39.36 -23.87 41.91
N ARG A 16 40.20 -23.34 41.01
CA ARG A 16 41.12 -24.16 40.20
C ARG A 16 42.30 -24.59 41.09
N PRO A 17 42.62 -25.88 41.20
CA PRO A 17 43.86 -26.29 41.85
C PRO A 17 45.06 -25.90 40.99
N SER A 18 46.00 -25.21 41.63
CA SER A 18 47.36 -24.96 41.20
C SER A 18 48.27 -25.99 41.88
N SER A 19 48.94 -26.83 41.09
CA SER A 19 50.10 -27.69 41.44
C SER A 19 50.14 -28.82 40.38
N ALA A 20 51.23 -29.26 39.78
CA ALA A 20 52.63 -28.91 39.76
C ALA A 20 53.25 -29.64 38.54
N ALA A 21 54.41 -29.15 38.11
CA ALA A 21 55.49 -29.86 37.41
C ALA A 21 55.10 -31.05 36.49
N GLN A 22 55.14 -30.81 35.18
CA GLN A 22 55.33 -31.89 34.20
C GLN A 22 56.83 -32.06 33.89
N PRO A 23 57.32 -33.29 33.77
CA PRO A 23 58.70 -33.57 33.38
C PRO A 23 58.90 -33.21 31.91
N PHE A 24 60.10 -32.70 31.61
CA PHE A 24 60.64 -32.51 30.27
C PHE A 24 60.61 -33.86 29.51
N VAL A 25 59.57 -34.07 28.70
CA VAL A 25 59.54 -35.17 27.72
C VAL A 25 60.21 -34.68 26.45
N TRP A 26 61.27 -35.37 26.07
CA TRP A 26 62.06 -35.14 24.88
C TRP A 26 61.20 -34.99 23.61
N LEU A 27 61.44 -33.90 22.89
CA LEU A 27 60.95 -33.65 21.53
C LEU A 27 61.49 -34.72 20.58
N VAL A 28 60.74 -35.79 20.37
CA VAL A 28 60.82 -36.56 19.12
C VAL A 28 60.19 -35.67 18.05
N ARG A 29 61.02 -35.17 17.13
CA ARG A 29 60.59 -34.53 15.88
C ARG A 29 59.75 -35.53 15.09
N SER A 30 58.44 -35.53 15.33
CA SER A 30 57.49 -36.09 14.38
C SER A 30 57.50 -35.17 13.17
N THR A 31 58.02 -35.65 12.06
CA THR A 31 57.91 -35.00 10.75
C THR A 31 56.43 -34.76 10.48
N TYR A 32 56.02 -33.50 10.46
CA TYR A 32 54.67 -33.10 10.05
C TYR A 32 54.45 -33.59 8.62
N SER A 33 53.68 -34.68 8.49
CA SER A 33 53.10 -35.09 7.22
C SER A 33 52.09 -34.02 6.83
N THR A 34 52.46 -33.18 5.87
CA THR A 34 51.53 -32.28 5.19
C THR A 34 50.52 -33.13 4.43
N SER A 35 49.48 -33.57 5.14
CA SER A 35 48.27 -34.19 4.58
C SER A 35 47.73 -33.25 3.52
N GLN A 36 47.82 -33.67 2.25
CA GLN A 36 47.10 -33.03 1.16
C GLN A 36 45.61 -33.19 1.46
N HIS A 37 44.98 -32.14 1.98
CA HIS A 37 43.53 -32.11 2.09
C HIS A 37 42.96 -32.07 0.68
N ASP A 38 42.26 -33.14 0.29
CA ASP A 38 41.53 -33.21 -0.96
C ASP A 38 40.36 -32.23 -0.91
N PRO A 39 40.34 -31.16 -1.73
CA PRO A 39 39.28 -30.16 -1.72
C PRO A 39 37.89 -30.76 -1.99
N ALA A 40 37.81 -31.92 -2.64
CA ALA A 40 36.54 -32.63 -2.84
C ALA A 40 35.98 -33.18 -1.53
N GLN A 41 36.84 -33.65 -0.61
CA GLN A 41 36.41 -34.15 0.69
C GLN A 41 35.98 -33.03 1.64
N GLU A 42 36.66 -31.88 1.58
CA GLU A 42 36.28 -30.71 2.37
C GLU A 42 34.94 -30.12 1.91
N ALA A 43 34.71 -30.03 0.59
CA ALA A 43 33.42 -29.60 0.04
C ALA A 43 32.28 -30.56 0.41
N ALA A 44 32.51 -31.88 0.34
CA ALA A 44 31.52 -32.88 0.74
C ALA A 44 31.17 -32.79 2.24
N HIS A 45 32.16 -32.55 3.10
CA HIS A 45 31.94 -32.35 4.53
C HIS A 45 31.12 -31.06 4.80
N GLN A 46 31.46 -29.93 4.16
CA GLN A 46 30.69 -28.69 4.30
C GLN A 46 29.24 -28.85 3.82
N GLN A 47 29.03 -29.56 2.72
CA GLN A 47 27.69 -29.86 2.21
C GLN A 47 26.89 -30.71 3.21
N SER A 48 27.51 -31.74 3.79
CA SER A 48 26.85 -32.59 4.79
C SER A 48 26.41 -31.82 6.04
N LEU A 49 27.22 -30.84 6.49
CA LEU A 49 26.87 -29.96 7.61
C LEU A 49 25.70 -29.02 7.26
N ALA A 50 25.71 -28.46 6.05
CA ALA A 50 24.62 -27.62 5.57
C ALA A 50 23.30 -28.41 5.46
N ASP A 51 23.36 -29.65 4.97
CA ASP A 51 22.21 -30.54 4.85
C ASP A 51 21.66 -30.93 6.24
N GLU A 52 22.54 -31.22 7.20
CA GLU A 52 22.15 -31.51 8.59
C GLU A 52 21.48 -30.28 9.25
N GLU A 53 22.02 -29.08 9.04
CA GLU A 53 21.43 -27.84 9.56
C GLU A 53 20.06 -27.55 8.90
N ALA A 54 19.96 -27.75 7.58
CA ALA A 54 18.71 -27.61 6.84
C ALA A 54 17.65 -28.59 7.34
N ALA A 55 18.01 -29.86 7.57
CA ALA A 55 17.12 -30.87 8.13
C ALA A 55 16.63 -30.50 9.54
N LYS A 56 17.53 -30.04 10.42
CA LYS A 56 17.17 -29.54 11.77
C LYS A 56 16.20 -28.35 11.70
N LYS A 57 16.44 -27.41 10.78
CA LYS A 57 15.56 -26.25 10.57
C LYS A 57 14.19 -26.68 10.03
N ALA A 58 14.15 -27.61 9.09
CA ALA A 58 12.92 -28.16 8.53
C ALA A 58 12.08 -28.89 9.60
N ALA A 59 12.71 -29.71 10.45
CA ALA A 59 12.06 -30.41 11.55
C ALA A 59 11.46 -29.43 12.57
N LYS A 60 12.21 -28.39 12.97
CA LYS A 60 11.70 -27.32 13.86
C LYS A 60 10.51 -26.58 13.25
N ALA A 61 10.56 -26.28 11.95
CA ALA A 61 9.46 -25.63 11.25
C ALA A 61 8.22 -26.54 11.16
N ALA A 62 8.40 -27.83 10.89
CA ALA A 62 7.31 -28.82 10.88
C ALA A 62 6.65 -28.94 12.26
N TYR A 63 7.44 -29.04 13.32
CA TYR A 63 6.94 -29.05 14.69
C TYR A 63 6.17 -27.77 15.04
N ALA A 64 6.68 -26.59 14.66
CA ALA A 64 5.98 -25.33 14.88
C ALA A 64 4.63 -25.27 14.14
N ARG A 65 4.55 -25.81 12.91
CA ARG A 65 3.29 -25.90 12.14
C ARG A 65 2.30 -26.87 12.79
N GLN A 66 2.77 -28.05 13.20
CA GLN A 66 1.95 -29.03 13.90
C GLN A 66 1.38 -28.42 15.17
N ARG A 67 2.25 -27.81 16.00
CA ARG A 67 1.83 -27.14 17.23
C ARG A 67 0.85 -26.00 16.97
N TRP A 68 1.08 -25.20 15.93
CA TRP A 68 0.11 -24.18 15.54
C TRP A 68 -1.27 -24.78 15.22
N ALA A 69 -1.32 -25.94 14.56
CA ALA A 69 -2.55 -26.62 14.20
C ALA A 69 -3.27 -27.24 15.41
N THR A 70 -2.53 -27.85 16.35
CA THR A 70 -3.09 -28.64 17.44
C THR A 70 -3.30 -27.86 18.75
N ASP A 71 -2.46 -26.86 19.04
CA ASP A 71 -2.43 -26.14 20.33
C ASP A 71 -2.99 -24.72 20.15
N SER A 72 -4.21 -24.50 20.66
CA SER A 72 -4.93 -23.23 20.56
C SER A 72 -4.30 -22.13 21.42
N GLU A 73 -3.78 -22.45 22.59
CA GLU A 73 -3.11 -21.49 23.49
C GLU A 73 -1.81 -20.99 22.87
N TYR A 74 -0.99 -21.89 22.32
CA TYR A 74 0.20 -21.52 21.58
C TYR A 74 -0.13 -20.58 20.41
N ARG A 75 -1.19 -20.89 19.65
CA ARG A 75 -1.66 -20.04 18.56
C ARG A 75 -2.05 -18.64 19.04
N GLN A 76 -2.84 -18.54 20.11
CA GLN A 76 -3.26 -17.26 20.68
C GLN A 76 -2.05 -16.43 21.14
N LYS A 77 -1.12 -17.05 21.89
CA LYS A 77 0.09 -16.39 22.38
C LYS A 77 0.95 -15.85 21.24
N GLN A 78 1.09 -16.59 20.14
CA GLN A 78 1.80 -16.13 18.95
C GLN A 78 1.09 -14.96 18.26
N ILE A 79 -0.24 -15.02 18.12
CA ILE A 79 -1.03 -13.90 17.58
C ILE A 79 -0.83 -12.64 18.42
N GLU A 80 -0.88 -12.75 19.75
CA GLU A 80 -0.65 -11.62 20.66
C GLU A 80 0.78 -11.09 20.59
N SER A 81 1.77 -11.97 20.49
CA SER A 81 3.17 -11.60 20.28
C SER A 81 3.34 -10.81 18.98
N MET A 82 2.77 -11.29 17.88
CA MET A 82 2.78 -10.59 16.59
C MET A 82 2.06 -9.24 16.68
N LYS A 83 0.92 -9.16 17.37
CA LYS A 83 0.18 -7.90 17.59
C LYS A 83 1.06 -6.90 18.36
N ARG A 84 1.72 -7.32 19.44
CA ARG A 84 2.66 -6.47 20.21
C ARG A 84 3.83 -6.01 19.37
N TYR A 85 4.46 -6.92 18.61
CA TYR A 85 5.57 -6.60 17.72
C TYR A 85 5.18 -5.56 16.68
N LYS A 86 4.02 -5.71 16.03
CA LYS A 86 3.49 -4.76 15.03
C LYS A 86 3.09 -3.40 15.62
N ARG A 87 2.66 -3.37 16.89
CA ARG A 87 2.30 -2.14 17.61
C ARG A 87 3.52 -1.37 18.12
N SER A 88 4.67 -2.02 18.25
CA SER A 88 5.90 -1.35 18.67
C SER A 88 6.22 -0.20 17.72
N SER A 89 6.48 0.98 18.29
CA SER A 89 6.81 2.19 17.54
C SER A 89 8.02 1.96 16.64
N ALA A 90 9.07 1.30 17.15
CA ALA A 90 10.28 0.99 16.40
C ALA A 90 10.00 0.11 15.16
N THR A 91 9.20 -0.94 15.31
CA THR A 91 8.78 -1.79 14.18
C THR A 91 7.94 -1.00 13.19
N ARG A 92 6.96 -0.21 13.67
CA ARG A 92 6.10 0.61 12.82
C ARG A 92 6.92 1.59 11.97
N TRP A 93 7.90 2.26 12.55
CA TRP A 93 8.79 3.17 11.83
C TRP A 93 9.65 2.45 10.80
N LYS A 94 10.22 1.29 11.14
CA LYS A 94 10.98 0.46 10.19
C LYS A 94 10.10 0.03 9.01
N THR A 95 8.89 -0.43 9.28
CA THR A 95 7.93 -0.84 8.26
C THR A 95 7.51 0.34 7.36
N LEU A 96 7.22 1.50 7.93
CA LEU A 96 6.89 2.71 7.17
C LEU A 96 8.06 3.16 6.29
N LYS A 97 9.28 3.14 6.83
CA LYS A 97 10.50 3.48 6.08
C LYS A 97 10.72 2.53 4.91
N TYR A 98 10.64 1.22 5.15
CA TYR A 98 10.71 0.20 4.10
C TYR A 98 9.66 0.42 3.00
N TYR A 99 8.39 0.64 3.39
CA TYR A 99 7.35 0.91 2.41
C TYR A 99 7.56 2.22 1.66
N LYS A 100 8.14 3.24 2.30
CA LYS A 100 8.47 4.49 1.63
C LYS A 100 9.55 4.25 0.57
N GLU A 101 10.66 3.61 0.95
CA GLU A 101 11.78 3.30 0.07
C GLU A 101 11.37 2.38 -1.09
N CYS A 102 10.69 1.26 -0.82
CA CYS A 102 10.24 0.34 -1.86
C CYS A 102 9.16 0.94 -2.78
N ASN A 103 8.35 1.88 -2.29
CA ASN A 103 7.31 2.51 -3.10
C ASN A 103 7.76 3.81 -3.76
N GLU A 104 8.90 4.41 -3.44
CA GLU A 104 9.31 5.70 -4.02
C GLU A 104 9.41 5.62 -5.56
N GLY A 105 10.06 4.59 -6.12
CA GLY A 105 10.09 4.36 -7.57
C GLY A 105 8.77 3.85 -8.18
N ARG A 106 7.97 3.14 -7.38
CA ARG A 106 6.66 2.60 -7.83
C ARG A 106 5.56 3.66 -7.81
N ARG A 107 5.67 4.67 -6.95
CA ARG A 107 4.66 5.70 -6.76
C ARG A 107 4.54 6.57 -7.99
N GLU A 108 5.65 6.98 -8.58
CA GLU A 108 5.62 7.84 -9.77
C GLU A 108 5.12 7.08 -10.99
N SER A 109 5.59 5.84 -11.22
CA SER A 109 5.07 4.99 -12.28
C SER A 109 3.57 4.68 -12.13
N VAL A 110 3.07 4.45 -10.90
CA VAL A 110 1.63 4.27 -10.65
C VAL A 110 0.87 5.56 -10.91
N LYS A 111 1.36 6.72 -10.46
CA LYS A 111 0.72 8.01 -10.76
C LYS A 111 0.68 8.26 -12.27
N GLN A 112 1.78 8.04 -12.98
CA GLN A 112 1.87 8.20 -14.42
C GLN A 112 0.86 7.29 -15.13
N ARG A 113 0.80 6.01 -14.76
CA ARG A 113 -0.20 5.06 -15.30
C ARG A 113 -1.63 5.51 -15.06
N VAL A 114 -1.94 6.05 -13.87
CA VAL A 114 -3.26 6.58 -13.53
C VAL A 114 -3.57 7.84 -14.36
N ARG A 115 -2.61 8.75 -14.52
CA ARG A 115 -2.75 9.95 -15.37
C ARG A 115 -3.00 9.57 -16.81
N GLU A 116 -2.17 8.70 -17.35
CA GLU A 116 -2.28 8.18 -18.72
C GLU A 116 -3.63 7.49 -18.94
N SER A 117 -4.05 6.62 -18.02
CA SER A 117 -5.37 5.98 -18.07
C SER A 117 -6.51 7.00 -18.09
N ARG A 118 -6.42 8.10 -17.32
CA ARG A 118 -7.43 9.18 -17.36
C ARG A 118 -7.39 9.96 -18.69
N ARG A 119 -6.23 10.08 -19.33
CA ARG A 119 -6.07 10.78 -20.62
C ARG A 119 -6.50 9.93 -21.82
N THR A 120 -6.28 8.63 -21.79
CA THR A 120 -6.58 7.74 -22.93
C THR A 120 -7.96 7.10 -22.82
N ASN A 121 -8.43 6.80 -21.60
CA ASN A 121 -9.67 6.05 -21.40
C ASN A 121 -10.89 6.98 -21.29
N LEU A 122 -11.54 7.23 -22.42
CA LEU A 122 -12.77 8.02 -22.49
C LEU A 122 -13.90 7.44 -21.62
N VAL A 123 -14.07 6.11 -21.61
CA VAL A 123 -15.11 5.44 -20.82
C VAL A 123 -14.94 5.73 -19.34
N LEU A 124 -13.70 5.64 -18.84
CA LEU A 124 -13.38 5.97 -17.45
C LEU A 124 -13.70 7.43 -17.14
N ARG A 125 -13.32 8.35 -18.02
CA ARG A 125 -13.63 9.77 -17.84
C ARG A 125 -15.13 10.04 -17.81
N ARG A 126 -15.88 9.48 -18.76
CA ARG A 126 -17.34 9.63 -18.83
C ARG A 126 -18.03 9.01 -17.62
N SER A 127 -17.61 7.83 -17.20
CA SER A 127 -18.14 7.17 -16.01
C SER A 127 -17.91 8.03 -14.75
N ASN A 128 -16.72 8.61 -14.59
CA ASN A 128 -16.43 9.47 -13.44
C ASN A 128 -17.24 10.77 -13.48
N ALA A 129 -17.31 11.44 -14.64
CA ALA A 129 -18.08 12.66 -14.80
C ALA A 129 -19.58 12.43 -14.56
N LEU A 130 -20.12 11.31 -15.06
CA LEU A 130 -21.51 10.91 -14.84
C LEU A 130 -21.78 10.65 -13.36
N GLN A 131 -20.88 9.91 -12.69
CA GLN A 131 -20.98 9.67 -11.24
C GLN A 131 -21.02 11.00 -10.47
N GLU A 132 -20.13 11.93 -10.81
CA GLU A 132 -20.07 13.24 -10.17
C GLU A 132 -21.36 14.05 -10.37
N ILE A 133 -21.94 14.01 -11.58
CA ILE A 133 -23.22 14.65 -11.88
C ILE A 133 -24.37 14.04 -11.08
N ILE A 134 -24.41 12.72 -10.90
CA ILE A 134 -25.46 12.06 -10.11
C ILE A 134 -25.27 12.35 -8.60
N ASP A 135 -24.05 12.26 -8.10
CA ASP A 135 -23.75 12.43 -6.67
C ASP A 135 -23.91 13.89 -6.21
N LYS A 136 -23.36 14.83 -6.98
CA LYS A 136 -23.39 16.28 -6.69
C LYS A 136 -24.55 17.01 -7.36
N GLY A 137 -25.34 16.30 -8.16
CA GLY A 137 -26.44 16.85 -8.92
C GLY A 137 -27.42 17.61 -8.03
N SER A 138 -27.87 18.75 -8.54
CA SER A 138 -28.96 19.51 -7.92
C SER A 138 -30.25 18.69 -7.91
N ARG A 139 -31.29 19.17 -7.20
CA ARG A 139 -32.62 18.55 -7.18
C ARG A 139 -33.13 18.20 -8.59
N TRP A 140 -32.84 19.04 -9.58
CA TRP A 140 -33.23 18.85 -10.98
C TRP A 140 -32.63 17.60 -11.63
N THR A 141 -31.40 17.24 -11.28
CA THR A 141 -30.75 16.01 -11.78
C THR A 141 -31.33 14.76 -11.13
N LYS A 142 -31.85 14.88 -9.90
CA LYS A 142 -32.41 13.76 -9.13
C LYS A 142 -33.88 13.49 -9.46
N GLU A 143 -34.66 14.53 -9.70
CA GLU A 143 -36.13 14.44 -9.91
C GLU A 143 -36.54 14.74 -11.35
N GLY A 144 -35.79 15.57 -12.07
CA GLY A 144 -36.23 16.13 -13.36
C GLY A 144 -35.61 15.47 -14.59
N TRP A 145 -34.60 14.62 -14.43
CA TRP A 145 -33.93 13.98 -15.56
C TRP A 145 -34.37 12.53 -15.71
N THR A 146 -34.74 12.18 -16.93
CA THR A 146 -35.16 10.81 -17.28
C THR A 146 -34.29 10.26 -18.39
N TRP A 147 -33.94 8.98 -18.30
CA TRP A 147 -33.17 8.27 -19.31
C TRP A 147 -34.07 7.28 -20.04
N ARG A 148 -33.67 6.90 -21.26
CA ARG A 148 -34.52 6.11 -22.15
C ARG A 148 -34.81 4.70 -21.65
N THR A 149 -33.78 4.01 -21.14
CA THR A 149 -33.86 2.56 -20.85
C THR A 149 -33.51 2.22 -19.42
N HIS A 150 -32.74 3.07 -18.73
CA HIS A 150 -32.30 2.81 -17.36
C HIS A 150 -32.57 4.02 -16.48
N ALA A 151 -32.69 3.82 -15.17
CA ALA A 151 -32.69 4.89 -14.18
C ALA A 151 -31.49 4.75 -13.23
N PRO A 152 -30.93 5.86 -12.74
CA PRO A 152 -29.92 5.80 -11.70
C PRO A 152 -30.54 5.26 -10.41
N ALA A 153 -29.95 4.22 -9.85
CA ALA A 153 -30.30 3.60 -8.57
C ALA A 153 -29.16 3.81 -7.57
N PRO A 154 -28.99 5.03 -7.02
CA PRO A 154 -28.01 5.30 -5.98
C PRO A 154 -28.43 4.64 -4.67
N SER A 155 -27.46 4.06 -3.95
CA SER A 155 -27.62 3.42 -2.64
C SER A 155 -26.65 4.04 -1.64
N SER A 156 -27.04 4.08 -0.36
CA SER A 156 -26.19 4.58 0.72
C SER A 156 -24.91 3.75 0.86
N ASP A 157 -25.08 2.43 0.79
CA ASP A 157 -24.04 1.42 0.87
C ASP A 157 -23.70 0.82 -0.49
N ARG A 158 -22.63 0.04 -0.56
CA ARG A 158 -22.29 -0.67 -1.79
C ARG A 158 -23.16 -1.92 -1.90
N VAL A 159 -24.01 -1.96 -2.91
CA VAL A 159 -24.87 -3.11 -3.19
C VAL A 159 -24.23 -3.97 -4.28
N GLU A 160 -24.40 -5.28 -4.14
CA GLU A 160 -23.94 -6.28 -5.10
C GLU A 160 -24.98 -6.50 -6.20
N HIS A 161 -24.56 -6.32 -7.45
CA HIS A 161 -25.33 -6.74 -8.62
C HIS A 161 -24.40 -7.30 -9.70
N CYS A 162 -24.96 -8.12 -10.59
CA CYS A 162 -24.29 -8.53 -11.83
C CYS A 162 -24.61 -7.52 -12.93
N CYS A 163 -23.57 -6.99 -13.58
CA CYS A 163 -23.75 -6.05 -14.68
C CYS A 163 -24.18 -6.79 -15.95
N THR A 164 -25.32 -6.47 -16.54
CA THR A 164 -25.81 -7.09 -17.79
C THR A 164 -24.84 -6.96 -18.96
N SER A 165 -24.20 -5.81 -19.13
CA SER A 165 -23.31 -5.57 -20.28
C SER A 165 -21.93 -6.24 -20.20
N CYS A 166 -21.37 -6.45 -18.99
CA CYS A 166 -20.03 -7.02 -18.85
C CYS A 166 -19.98 -8.30 -18.01
N GLU A 167 -21.14 -8.78 -17.56
CA GLU A 167 -21.36 -10.03 -16.81
C GLU A 167 -20.50 -10.16 -15.54
N LYS A 168 -20.03 -9.02 -15.02
CA LYS A 168 -19.21 -8.97 -13.80
C LYS A 168 -20.06 -8.63 -12.59
N LEU A 169 -19.93 -9.46 -11.57
CA LEU A 169 -20.40 -9.20 -10.22
C LEU A 169 -19.55 -8.08 -9.59
N ARG A 170 -20.19 -7.03 -9.07
CA ARG A 170 -19.49 -5.88 -8.47
C ARG A 170 -20.24 -5.36 -7.24
N PHE A 171 -19.53 -4.67 -6.37
CA PHE A 171 -20.08 -3.93 -5.23
C PHE A 171 -19.97 -2.43 -5.50
N ARG A 172 -21.07 -1.75 -5.78
CA ARG A 172 -21.09 -0.31 -6.13
C ARG A 172 -22.24 0.42 -5.43
N LYS A 173 -22.06 1.73 -5.21
CA LYS A 173 -23.10 2.61 -4.67
C LYS A 173 -24.08 3.08 -5.76
N LEU A 174 -23.59 3.29 -6.98
CA LEU A 174 -24.41 3.67 -8.13
C LEU A 174 -24.52 2.51 -9.11
N TRP A 175 -25.76 2.15 -9.39
CA TRP A 175 -26.16 1.24 -10.44
C TRP A 175 -27.15 1.92 -11.38
N TRP A 176 -27.24 1.39 -12.60
CA TRP A 176 -28.25 1.78 -13.57
C TRP A 176 -29.24 0.64 -13.70
N LYS A 177 -30.44 0.81 -13.17
CA LYS A 177 -31.49 -0.21 -13.22
C LYS A 177 -32.28 -0.05 -14.51
N GLU A 178 -32.50 -1.13 -15.24
CA GLU A 178 -33.37 -1.10 -16.42
C GLU A 178 -34.82 -0.74 -16.02
N LEU A 179 -35.54 0.02 -16.84
CA LEU A 179 -36.90 0.46 -16.53
C LEU A 179 -37.94 -0.66 -16.64
N THR A 180 -37.70 -1.63 -17.53
CA THR A 180 -38.63 -2.72 -17.85
C THR A 180 -38.33 -4.02 -17.10
N SER A 181 -37.19 -4.11 -16.42
CA SER A 181 -36.72 -5.34 -15.78
C SER A 181 -35.96 -5.05 -14.48
N ASP A 182 -35.71 -6.07 -13.68
CA ASP A 182 -34.85 -5.98 -12.49
C ASP A 182 -33.36 -6.17 -12.81
N GLN A 183 -32.97 -5.86 -14.05
CA GLN A 183 -31.58 -5.93 -14.47
C GLN A 183 -30.81 -4.65 -14.15
N TYR A 184 -29.51 -4.82 -13.92
CA TYR A 184 -28.62 -3.73 -13.52
C TYR A 184 -27.40 -3.64 -14.44
N MET A 185 -26.99 -2.42 -14.74
CA MET A 185 -25.77 -2.13 -15.47
C MET A 185 -24.83 -1.27 -14.63
N CYS A 186 -23.54 -1.57 -14.69
CA CYS A 186 -22.54 -0.79 -13.97
C CYS A 186 -22.32 0.57 -14.64
N ASN A 187 -21.97 1.58 -13.84
CA ASN A 187 -21.78 2.94 -14.32
C ASN A 187 -20.81 3.07 -15.50
N SER A 188 -19.76 2.23 -15.56
CA SER A 188 -18.79 2.26 -16.66
C SER A 188 -19.37 1.73 -17.98
N CYS A 189 -20.19 0.68 -17.93
CA CYS A 189 -20.86 0.13 -19.13
C CYS A 189 -22.00 1.04 -19.59
N PHE A 190 -22.73 1.65 -18.66
CA PHE A 190 -23.74 2.64 -19.01
C PHE A 190 -23.09 3.86 -19.70
N ALA A 191 -21.99 4.38 -19.12
CA ALA A 191 -21.29 5.54 -19.66
C ALA A 191 -20.49 5.28 -20.94
N SER A 192 -20.26 4.02 -21.36
CA SER A 192 -19.56 3.75 -22.61
C SER A 192 -20.44 3.98 -23.84
N ASN A 193 -21.75 3.79 -23.73
CA ASN A 193 -22.68 4.04 -24.82
C ASN A 193 -23.20 5.49 -24.75
N PHE A 194 -22.96 6.30 -25.78
CA PHE A 194 -23.41 7.71 -25.79
C PHE A 194 -24.92 7.85 -25.87
N ASP A 195 -25.57 7.07 -26.72
CA ASP A 195 -27.02 7.18 -26.92
C ASP A 195 -27.81 6.78 -25.67
N LEU A 196 -27.23 5.90 -24.84
CA LEU A 196 -27.82 5.52 -23.56
C LEU A 196 -27.57 6.57 -22.47
N VAL A 197 -26.42 7.25 -22.47
CA VAL A 197 -26.03 8.14 -21.37
C VAL A 197 -26.77 9.47 -21.40
N VAL A 198 -27.22 9.90 -22.57
CA VAL A 198 -27.90 11.19 -22.75
C VAL A 198 -29.32 11.08 -22.19
N PRO A 199 -29.70 11.92 -21.21
CA PRO A 199 -31.06 11.95 -20.70
C PRO A 199 -32.03 12.40 -21.80
N GLN A 200 -33.23 11.82 -21.82
CA GLN A 200 -34.31 12.22 -22.73
C GLN A 200 -34.91 13.56 -22.32
N ASN A 201 -35.22 13.72 -21.04
CA ASN A 201 -35.74 14.96 -20.49
C ASN A 201 -34.69 15.59 -19.60
N VAL A 202 -34.43 16.87 -19.82
CA VAL A 202 -33.42 17.62 -19.09
C VAL A 202 -34.06 18.92 -18.64
N MET A 203 -34.28 19.02 -17.33
CA MET A 203 -34.65 20.28 -16.71
C MET A 203 -33.38 21.10 -16.43
N GLY A 204 -33.34 22.32 -16.96
CA GLY A 204 -32.22 23.26 -16.77
C GLY A 204 -31.10 23.10 -17.79
N LYS A 205 -29.90 23.55 -17.41
CA LYS A 205 -28.72 23.53 -18.30
C LYS A 205 -28.15 22.11 -18.40
N MET A 206 -28.11 21.59 -19.62
CA MET A 206 -27.46 20.32 -19.96
C MET A 206 -25.95 20.39 -19.68
N PRO A 207 -25.37 19.46 -18.89
CA PRO A 207 -23.93 19.33 -18.77
C PRO A 207 -23.25 19.02 -20.10
N LEU A 208 -22.02 19.52 -20.27
CA LEU A 208 -21.16 19.26 -21.43
C LEU A 208 -20.88 17.76 -21.66
N LEU A 209 -21.03 16.94 -20.63
CA LEU A 209 -20.90 15.49 -20.75
C LEU A 209 -21.86 14.90 -21.80
N PHE A 210 -23.04 15.49 -21.97
CA PHE A 210 -24.10 14.98 -22.83
C PHE A 210 -24.16 15.67 -24.20
N THR A 211 -23.31 16.66 -24.46
CA THR A 211 -23.34 17.43 -25.71
C THR A 211 -22.49 16.81 -26.82
N SER A 212 -21.51 15.97 -26.48
CA SER A 212 -20.65 15.31 -27.46
C SER A 212 -20.19 13.93 -26.97
N PRO A 213 -20.11 12.93 -27.86
CA PRO A 213 -19.62 11.60 -27.52
C PRO A 213 -18.15 11.58 -27.06
N THR A 214 -17.37 12.60 -27.42
CA THR A 214 -15.94 12.72 -27.07
C THR A 214 -15.70 13.43 -25.74
N HIS A 215 -16.74 14.01 -25.11
CA HIS A 215 -16.62 14.63 -23.81
C HIS A 215 -16.62 13.59 -22.66
N PRO A 216 -15.93 13.88 -21.54
CA PRO A 216 -15.11 15.06 -21.32
C PRO A 216 -13.73 14.93 -22.00
N PRO A 217 -13.09 16.06 -22.38
CA PRO A 217 -11.76 16.04 -23.00
C PRO A 217 -10.71 15.49 -22.02
N PRO A 218 -9.53 15.06 -22.52
CA PRO A 218 -8.43 14.71 -21.63
C PRO A 218 -8.03 15.92 -20.77
N PRO A 219 -7.67 15.70 -19.50
CA PRO A 219 -7.12 16.77 -18.67
C PRO A 219 -5.79 17.27 -19.27
N PRO A 220 -5.50 18.58 -19.22
CA PRO A 220 -4.30 19.17 -19.80
C PRO A 220 -3.02 18.63 -19.15
N ASP A 221 -1.91 18.76 -19.88
CA ASP A 221 -0.58 18.38 -19.42
C ASP A 221 -0.04 19.44 -18.46
N LEU A 222 -0.15 19.17 -17.16
CA LEU A 222 0.35 20.07 -16.11
C LEU A 222 1.87 20.30 -16.15
N ASP A 223 2.60 19.50 -16.94
CA ASP A 223 4.06 19.60 -17.06
C ASP A 223 4.49 20.58 -18.19
N GLU A 224 3.57 21.02 -19.07
CA GLU A 224 3.89 21.95 -20.18
C GLU A 224 3.64 23.43 -19.85
N HIS A 225 3.00 23.73 -18.71
CA HIS A 225 2.77 25.09 -18.23
C HIS A 225 3.53 25.38 -16.95
N LYS A 226 4.85 25.21 -16.97
CA LYS A 226 5.71 26.00 -16.09
C LYS A 226 5.94 27.32 -16.82
N PRO A 227 5.19 28.41 -16.53
CA PRO A 227 5.55 29.69 -17.08
C PRO A 227 7.00 29.95 -16.67
N GLU A 228 7.85 30.17 -17.66
CA GLU A 228 9.13 30.81 -17.47
C GLU A 228 8.80 32.16 -16.80
N GLU A 229 8.95 32.24 -15.47
CA GLU A 229 9.11 33.54 -14.83
C GLU A 229 10.46 34.10 -15.33
N GLU A 230 10.40 34.66 -16.53
CA GLU A 230 11.40 35.59 -17.04
C GLU A 230 11.54 36.72 -16.02
N GLY A 231 12.81 36.97 -15.68
CA GLY A 231 13.20 37.91 -14.66
C GLY A 231 12.60 39.30 -14.90
N ARG A 232 11.81 39.75 -13.93
CA ARG A 232 11.69 41.19 -13.66
C ARG A 232 12.47 41.50 -12.39
N THR A 233 13.72 41.86 -12.62
CA THR A 233 14.55 42.62 -11.70
C THR A 233 13.76 43.80 -11.13
N ASN A 234 13.55 43.77 -9.81
CA ASN A 234 13.13 44.94 -9.04
C ASN A 234 14.32 45.90 -8.95
N GLN A 235 14.48 46.76 -9.95
CA GLN A 235 15.24 47.99 -9.84
C GLN A 235 14.43 49.12 -10.47
N GLU A 236 14.40 50.25 -9.76
CA GLU A 236 13.89 51.55 -10.17
C GLU A 236 12.37 51.74 -10.25
N LYS A 237 11.79 52.05 -9.08
CA LYS A 237 10.95 53.26 -9.00
C LYS A 237 11.13 53.95 -7.66
N LYS A 238 12.29 54.62 -7.55
CA LYS A 238 12.40 55.87 -6.79
C LYS A 238 11.67 56.95 -7.60
N GLU A 239 11.11 57.93 -6.91
CA GLU A 239 10.53 59.18 -7.43
C GLU A 239 9.08 59.12 -7.92
N SER A 240 8.17 59.57 -7.04
CA SER A 240 7.45 60.85 -7.15
C SER A 240 6.06 60.77 -6.50
N ASN A 241 5.64 61.91 -5.93
CA ASN A 241 4.40 62.22 -5.20
C ASN A 241 4.54 62.03 -3.67
N GLY A 242 4.80 63.05 -2.86
CA GLY A 242 4.60 64.49 -3.08
C GLY A 242 3.14 64.87 -2.84
N GLU A 243 2.92 65.46 -1.67
CA GLU A 243 1.90 66.47 -1.30
C GLU A 243 0.51 66.05 -0.78
N ASP A 244 0.32 66.46 0.49
CA ASP A 244 -0.81 67.21 1.05
C ASP A 244 -2.23 66.63 1.10
N LYS A 245 -2.71 66.41 2.34
CA LYS A 245 -3.74 67.27 2.94
C LYS A 245 -4.02 66.96 4.42
N THR A 246 -3.73 67.97 5.23
CA THR A 246 -4.51 68.54 6.35
C THR A 246 -5.93 67.97 6.57
N THR A 247 -6.30 67.70 7.82
CA THR A 247 -7.32 68.39 8.66
C THR A 247 -7.99 67.39 9.63
N GLY A 248 -8.06 67.73 10.92
CA GLY A 248 -8.98 67.13 11.90
C GLY A 248 -8.30 66.46 13.08
#